data_AF-A0AAD9TMQ8-F1
#
_entry.id   AF-A0AAD9TMQ8-F1
#
_cell.length_a   1.000
_cell.length_b   1.000
_cell.length_c   1.000
_cell.angle_alpha   90.00
_cell.angle_beta   90.00
_cell.angle_gamma   90.00
#
_symmetry.space_group_name_H-M   'P 1'
#
loop_
_entity.id
_entity.type
_entity.pdbx_description
1 polymer ?
#
loop_
_entity_poly.entity_id
_entity_poly.type
_entity_poly.pdbx_seq_one_letter_code
_entity_poly.pdbx_strand_id
1 'polypeptide(L)'
;MRYTEVVMFEVDGKKNKIYGQNLCYLAKLFLDHKTLYYDVDLFLFYVLCECDDRVCHLVGYFSNVIHSEESYNLACIFTLPPYQSKGYGKFLIAFSYELSKKEGKVDAPERPLSNLGLLSYRGYWTRVLLYILKKHKGNISIKELSNMTAIKAEDILNTLPSLELIQYRKGQHVICADPKVLDRQLKAAGCGGLEVYVSKLIRTPYNEQG
;
A
#
# COMPACT_ATOMS: atom_id res chain seq x y z
N MET A 1 28.47 -7.26 11.38
CA MET A 1 27.27 -6.53 10.93
C MET A 1 26.08 -7.41 11.26
N ARG A 2 25.11 -6.95 12.06
CA ARG A 2 23.87 -7.71 12.26
C ARG A 2 23.01 -7.51 11.02
N TYR A 3 22.56 -8.61 10.42
CA TYR A 3 21.58 -8.56 9.34
C TYR A 3 20.22 -8.34 9.98
N THR A 4 19.66 -7.15 9.83
CA THR A 4 18.29 -6.88 10.27
C THR A 4 17.33 -7.28 9.16
N GLU A 5 16.42 -8.21 9.43
CA GLU A 5 15.40 -8.62 8.48
C GLU A 5 14.10 -7.87 8.71
N VAL A 6 13.37 -7.59 7.65
CA VAL A 6 12.05 -6.98 7.72
C VAL A 6 11.01 -8.08 7.69
N VAL A 7 10.20 -8.16 8.74
CA VAL A 7 9.19 -9.22 8.94
C VAL A 7 7.82 -8.58 9.09
N MET A 8 6.81 -9.16 8.42
CA MET A 8 5.41 -8.76 8.54
C MET A 8 4.64 -9.82 9.32
N PHE A 9 3.96 -9.40 10.38
CA PHE A 9 3.07 -10.25 11.17
C PHE A 9 1.62 -9.90 10.86
N GLU A 10 0.78 -10.90 10.60
CA GLU A 10 -0.67 -10.73 10.59
C GLU A 10 -1.20 -10.98 12.01
N VAL A 11 -1.96 -10.03 12.54
CA VAL A 11 -2.56 -10.10 13.87
C VAL A 11 -4.05 -9.86 13.76
N ASP A 12 -4.83 -10.87 14.12
CA ASP A 12 -6.28 -10.79 14.24
C ASP A 12 -6.67 -10.01 15.50
N GLY A 13 -7.39 -8.90 15.30
CA GLY A 13 -7.88 -8.03 16.37
C GLY A 13 -8.87 -8.71 17.31
N LYS A 14 -9.72 -9.60 16.81
CA LYS A 14 -10.68 -10.37 17.63
C LYS A 14 -9.97 -11.31 18.58
N LYS A 15 -8.90 -11.97 18.10
CA LYS A 15 -8.08 -12.89 18.90
C LYS A 15 -7.10 -12.18 19.83
N ASN A 16 -6.65 -10.97 19.46
CA ASN A 16 -5.61 -10.22 20.18
C ASN A 16 -6.08 -8.80 20.55
N LYS A 17 -7.25 -8.68 21.19
CA LYS A 17 -7.93 -7.40 21.45
C LYS A 17 -7.05 -6.34 22.10
N ILE A 18 -6.38 -6.68 23.19
CA ILE A 18 -5.54 -5.73 23.94
C ILE A 18 -4.38 -5.22 23.09
N TYR A 19 -3.74 -6.11 22.32
CA TYR A 19 -2.66 -5.72 21.44
C TYR A 19 -3.15 -4.81 20.30
N GLY A 20 -4.26 -5.15 19.64
CA GLY A 20 -4.88 -4.32 18.61
C GLY A 20 -5.30 -2.94 19.13
N GLN A 21 -5.89 -2.89 20.32
CA GLN A 21 -6.25 -1.62 21.00
C GLN A 21 -5.01 -0.77 21.28
N ASN A 22 -3.94 -1.37 21.82
CA ASN A 22 -2.68 -0.66 22.08
C ASN A 22 -2.04 -0.10 20.80
N LEU A 23 -2.08 -0.85 19.68
CA LEU A 23 -1.65 -0.33 18.38
C LEU A 23 -2.49 0.87 17.94
N CYS A 24 -3.81 0.79 18.11
CA CYS A 24 -4.72 1.89 17.78
C CYS A 24 -4.45 3.15 18.63
N TYR A 25 -4.24 2.99 19.94
CA TYR A 25 -3.89 4.10 20.83
C TYR A 25 -2.55 4.72 20.45
N LEU A 26 -1.54 3.90 20.18
CA LEU A 26 -0.23 4.37 19.72
C LEU A 26 -0.35 5.17 18.43
N ALA A 27 -1.09 4.69 17.44
CA ALA A 27 -1.29 5.40 16.18
C ALA A 27 -2.07 6.71 16.36
N LYS A 28 -3.06 6.76 17.27
CA LYS A 28 -3.86 7.96 17.52
C LYS A 28 -3.03 9.16 17.98
N LEU A 29 -1.88 8.93 18.63
CA LEU A 29 -0.95 9.98 19.03
C LEU A 29 -0.34 10.73 17.83
N PHE A 30 -0.37 10.14 16.64
CA PHE A 30 0.26 10.67 15.43
C PHE A 30 -0.71 10.81 14.24
N LEU A 31 -1.96 10.33 14.39
CA LEU A 31 -3.00 10.38 13.36
C LEU A 31 -4.20 11.17 13.87
N ASP A 32 -4.35 12.39 13.36
CA ASP A 32 -5.37 13.33 13.80
C ASP A 32 -6.80 12.81 13.55
N HIS A 33 -7.02 12.24 12.37
CA HIS A 33 -8.34 11.76 11.92
C HIS A 33 -8.63 10.29 12.26
N LYS A 34 -7.79 9.63 13.07
CA LYS A 34 -8.07 8.24 13.46
C LYS A 34 -9.21 8.22 14.49
N THR A 35 -10.33 7.62 14.10
CA THR A 35 -11.41 7.25 15.03
C THR A 35 -10.97 6.02 15.82
N LEU A 36 -11.01 6.11 17.16
CA LEU A 36 -10.79 4.97 18.04
C LEU A 36 -12.12 4.23 18.24
N TYR A 37 -12.30 3.15 17.50
CA TYR A 37 -13.30 2.15 17.86
C TYR A 37 -12.69 1.28 18.96
N TYR A 38 -13.37 1.19 20.12
CA TYR A 38 -12.96 0.25 21.17
C TYR A 38 -13.01 -1.20 20.69
N ASP A 39 -13.83 -1.45 19.67
CA ASP A 39 -13.95 -2.74 19.02
C ASP A 39 -12.95 -2.87 17.86
N VAL A 40 -11.97 -3.75 18.05
CA VAL A 40 -10.95 -4.10 17.06
C VAL A 40 -11.26 -5.43 16.37
N ASP A 41 -12.39 -6.07 16.69
CA ASP A 41 -12.70 -7.44 16.27
C ASP A 41 -12.85 -7.57 14.74
N LEU A 42 -13.15 -6.48 14.05
CA LEU A 42 -13.35 -6.45 12.60
C LEU A 42 -12.05 -6.20 11.81
N PHE A 43 -10.91 -6.08 12.49
CA PHE A 43 -9.65 -5.67 11.85
C PHE A 43 -8.57 -6.76 11.90
N LEU A 44 -7.92 -6.95 10.76
CA LEU A 44 -6.58 -7.54 10.68
C LEU A 44 -5.54 -6.44 10.73
N PHE A 45 -4.52 -6.63 11.56
CA PHE A 45 -3.37 -5.74 11.65
C PHE A 45 -2.15 -6.40 11.00
N TYR A 46 -1.54 -5.72 10.03
CA TYR A 46 -0.30 -6.14 9.41
C TYR A 46 0.84 -5.32 10.00
N VAL A 47 1.56 -5.95 10.93
CA VAL A 47 2.57 -5.33 11.79
C VAL A 47 3.96 -5.56 11.21
N LEU A 48 4.63 -4.46 10.86
CA LEU A 48 5.97 -4.48 10.30
C LEU A 48 7.01 -4.32 11.41
N CYS A 49 7.97 -5.24 11.45
CA CYS A 49 9.08 -5.21 12.39
C CYS A 49 10.44 -5.29 11.68
N GLU A 50 11.43 -4.64 12.27
CA GLU A 50 12.84 -4.93 12.06
C GLU A 50 13.25 -5.99 13.09
N CYS A 51 13.62 -7.18 12.63
CA CYS A 51 14.00 -8.29 13.49
C CYS A 51 15.51 -8.57 13.40
N ASP A 52 16.13 -8.81 14.55
CA ASP A 52 17.45 -9.43 14.67
C ASP A 52 17.32 -10.85 15.26
N ASP A 53 18.45 -11.51 15.57
CA ASP A 53 18.46 -12.88 16.09
C ASP A 53 17.74 -13.05 17.44
N ARG A 54 17.36 -11.96 18.12
CA ARG A 54 16.83 -12.00 19.50
C ARG A 54 15.48 -11.32 19.63
N VAL A 55 15.24 -10.24 18.90
CA VAL A 55 14.07 -9.38 19.09
C VAL A 55 13.55 -8.82 17.78
N CYS A 56 12.24 -8.54 17.76
CA CYS A 56 11.57 -7.83 16.69
C CYS A 56 11.10 -6.47 17.21
N HIS A 57 11.55 -5.40 16.55
CA HIS A 57 11.20 -4.03 16.88
C HIS A 57 10.10 -3.53 15.94
N LEU A 58 8.98 -3.10 16.51
CA LEU A 58 7.90 -2.46 15.76
C LEU A 58 8.42 -1.24 14.98
N VAL A 59 8.12 -1.20 13.69
CA VAL A 59 8.44 -0.10 12.77
C VAL A 59 7.17 0.66 12.37
N GLY A 60 6.10 -0.08 12.09
CA GLY A 60 4.84 0.47 11.63
C GLY A 60 3.82 -0.64 11.42
N TYR A 61 2.61 -0.26 11.03
CA TYR A 61 1.57 -1.22 10.68
C TYR A 61 0.56 -0.61 9.72
N PHE A 62 -0.25 -1.46 9.10
CA PHE A 62 -1.55 -1.03 8.59
C PHE A 62 -2.66 -1.97 9.07
N SER A 63 -3.89 -1.46 9.16
CA SER A 63 -5.06 -2.28 9.44
C SER A 63 -5.94 -2.43 8.21
N ASN A 64 -6.52 -3.61 8.04
CA ASN A 64 -7.50 -3.93 7.01
C ASN A 64 -8.79 -4.44 7.67
N VAL A 65 -9.95 -4.07 7.14
CA VAL A 65 -11.24 -4.59 7.61
C VAL A 65 -11.45 -5.97 6.99
N ILE A 66 -11.82 -6.97 7.80
CA ILE A 66 -12.02 -8.35 7.32
C ILE A 66 -13.10 -8.39 6.22
N HIS A 67 -14.21 -7.68 6.44
CA HIS A 67 -15.31 -7.53 5.48
C HIS A 67 -15.54 -6.05 5.17
N SER A 68 -14.89 -5.57 4.11
CA SER A 68 -15.13 -4.22 3.59
C SER A 68 -16.17 -4.26 2.47
N GLU A 69 -17.30 -3.59 2.65
CA GLU A 69 -18.28 -3.39 1.57
C GLU A 69 -17.78 -2.42 0.49
N GLU A 70 -16.92 -1.46 0.86
CA GLU A 70 -16.43 -0.40 -0.03
C GLU A 70 -15.14 -0.75 -0.80
N SER A 71 -14.66 -2.01 -0.68
CA SER A 71 -13.41 -2.50 -1.29
C SER A 71 -12.21 -1.60 -0.94
N TYR A 72 -11.96 -1.49 0.37
CA TYR A 72 -10.74 -0.89 0.90
C TYR A 72 -9.76 -1.96 1.34
N ASN A 73 -8.48 -1.83 0.95
CA ASN A 73 -7.41 -2.73 1.39
C ASN A 73 -6.63 -2.20 2.60
N LEU A 74 -6.94 -0.97 3.01
CA LEU A 74 -6.24 -0.28 4.08
C LEU A 74 -7.16 0.76 4.74
N ALA A 75 -7.42 0.56 6.03
CA ALA A 75 -8.20 1.49 6.87
C ALA A 75 -7.30 2.51 7.56
N CYS A 76 -6.16 2.06 8.11
CA CYS A 76 -5.20 2.93 8.80
C CYS A 76 -3.78 2.48 8.44
N ILE A 77 -2.89 3.43 8.18
CA ILE A 77 -1.46 3.18 7.95
C ILE A 77 -0.64 4.06 8.87
N PHE A 78 0.38 3.48 9.47
CA PHE A 78 1.21 4.15 10.44
C PHE A 78 2.67 3.67 10.34
N THR A 79 3.59 4.62 10.41
CA THR A 79 5.03 4.36 10.60
C THR A 79 5.50 5.22 11.75
N LEU A 80 6.18 4.59 12.72
CA LEU A 80 6.68 5.26 13.90
C LEU A 80 7.65 6.41 13.51
N PRO A 81 7.60 7.58 14.18
CA PRO A 81 8.40 8.74 13.79
C PRO A 81 9.90 8.46 13.56
N PRO A 82 10.61 7.67 14.39
CA PRO A 82 12.04 7.37 14.19
C PRO A 82 12.35 6.54 12.93
N TYR A 83 11.33 5.94 12.32
CA TYR A 83 11.44 5.09 11.13
C TYR A 83 10.84 5.74 9.87
N GLN A 84 10.32 6.97 9.98
CA GLN A 84 9.83 7.70 8.81
C GLN A 84 10.97 8.05 7.85
N SER A 85 10.61 8.31 6.58
CA SER A 85 11.56 8.63 5.49
C SER A 85 12.59 7.54 5.17
N LYS A 86 12.47 6.33 5.73
CA LYS A 86 13.32 5.15 5.42
C LYS A 86 12.71 4.20 4.38
N GLY A 87 11.55 4.53 3.82
CA GLY A 87 10.86 3.73 2.80
C GLY A 87 9.80 2.75 3.34
N TYR A 88 9.68 2.59 4.67
CA TYR A 88 8.70 1.67 5.28
C TYR A 88 7.24 2.00 4.95
N GLY A 89 6.87 3.27 4.86
CA GLY A 89 5.52 3.65 4.42
C GLY A 89 5.19 3.15 3.01
N LYS A 90 6.13 3.27 2.07
CA LYS A 90 5.97 2.72 0.71
C LYS A 90 5.91 1.19 0.72
N PHE A 91 6.70 0.54 1.58
CA PHE A 91 6.66 -0.91 1.74
C PHE A 91 5.30 -1.40 2.27
N LEU A 92 4.74 -0.75 3.28
CA LEU A 92 3.42 -1.06 3.82
C LEU A 92 2.32 -0.94 2.74
N ILE A 93 2.36 0.13 1.94
CA ILE A 93 1.43 0.33 0.81
C ILE A 93 1.64 -0.76 -0.25
N ALA A 94 2.88 -1.07 -0.63
CA ALA A 94 3.17 -2.12 -1.59
C ALA A 94 2.63 -3.47 -1.11
N PHE A 95 2.84 -3.79 0.17
CA PHE A 95 2.38 -5.02 0.79
C PHE A 95 0.84 -5.13 0.77
N SER A 96 0.10 -4.05 1.07
CA SER A 96 -1.37 -4.09 1.01
C SER A 96 -1.88 -4.40 -0.40
N TYR A 97 -1.25 -3.87 -1.45
CA TYR A 97 -1.59 -4.21 -2.84
C TYR A 97 -1.16 -5.63 -3.24
N GLU A 98 -0.07 -6.18 -2.69
CA GLU A 98 0.26 -7.60 -2.90
C GLU A 98 -0.81 -8.52 -2.30
N LEU A 99 -1.42 -8.14 -1.16
CA LEU A 99 -2.56 -8.86 -0.60
C LEU A 99 -3.78 -8.77 -1.53
N SER A 100 -4.16 -7.57 -1.96
CA SER A 100 -5.28 -7.39 -2.91
C SER A 100 -5.09 -8.22 -4.18
N LYS A 101 -3.88 -8.25 -4.75
CA LYS A 101 -3.55 -9.07 -5.92
C LYS A 101 -3.71 -10.58 -5.65
N LYS A 102 -3.26 -11.06 -4.49
CA LYS A 102 -3.45 -12.47 -4.10
C LYS A 102 -4.91 -12.83 -3.90
N GLU A 103 -5.73 -11.89 -3.45
CA GLU A 103 -7.18 -12.06 -3.28
C GLU A 103 -7.97 -11.83 -4.58
N GLY A 104 -7.30 -11.44 -5.68
CA GLY A 104 -7.96 -11.11 -6.95
C GLY A 104 -8.84 -9.86 -6.88
N LYS A 105 -8.57 -8.96 -5.93
CA LYS A 105 -9.34 -7.74 -5.67
C LYS A 105 -8.66 -6.51 -6.27
N VAL A 106 -9.46 -5.48 -6.55
CA VAL A 106 -9.01 -4.14 -6.94
C VAL A 106 -9.50 -3.17 -5.87
N ASP A 107 -8.58 -2.63 -5.10
CA ASP A 107 -8.88 -1.89 -3.89
C ASP A 107 -8.24 -0.50 -3.88
N ALA A 108 -8.69 0.32 -2.93
CA ALA A 108 -8.13 1.64 -2.63
C ALA A 108 -7.91 1.80 -1.12
N PRO A 109 -7.11 2.78 -0.69
CA PRO A 109 -7.14 3.19 0.71
C PRO A 109 -8.48 3.82 1.10
N GLU A 110 -8.84 3.69 2.37
CA GLU A 110 -9.91 4.46 2.99
C GLU A 110 -9.61 5.98 2.89
N ARG A 111 -10.66 6.78 2.68
CA ARG A 111 -10.59 8.25 2.54
C ARG A 111 -11.34 8.93 3.69
N PRO A 112 -10.92 10.12 4.14
CA PRO A 112 -9.81 10.93 3.63
C PRO A 112 -8.42 10.42 4.11
N LEU A 113 -7.42 10.53 3.23
CA LEU A 113 -6.01 10.27 3.58
C LEU A 113 -5.40 11.48 4.31
N SER A 114 -4.45 11.23 5.21
CA SER A 114 -3.58 12.29 5.74
C SER A 114 -2.68 12.86 4.64
N ASN A 115 -2.17 14.09 4.81
CA ASN A 115 -1.26 14.72 3.84
C ASN A 115 -0.05 13.83 3.52
N LEU A 116 0.58 13.24 4.55
CA LEU A 116 1.71 12.33 4.39
C LEU A 116 1.28 11.01 3.72
N GLY A 117 0.09 10.50 4.05
CA GLY A 117 -0.50 9.33 3.41
C GLY A 117 -0.71 9.56 1.91
N LEU A 118 -1.33 10.67 1.52
CA LEU A 118 -1.58 11.04 0.13
C LEU A 118 -0.29 11.15 -0.67
N LEU A 119 0.74 11.80 -0.13
CA LEU A 119 2.06 11.90 -0.77
C LEU A 119 2.70 10.51 -0.95
N SER A 120 2.58 9.64 0.04
CA SER A 120 3.12 8.27 -0.01
C SER A 120 2.41 7.41 -1.06
N TYR A 121 1.08 7.47 -1.11
CA TYR A 121 0.27 6.76 -2.11
C TYR A 121 0.54 7.25 -3.53
N ARG A 122 0.58 8.57 -3.76
CA ARG A 122 0.94 9.13 -5.07
C ARG A 122 2.33 8.66 -5.51
N GLY A 123 3.32 8.72 -4.62
CA GLY A 123 4.67 8.24 -4.91
C GLY A 123 4.72 6.75 -5.26
N TYR A 124 3.93 5.92 -4.57
CA TYR A 124 3.80 4.49 -4.89
C TYR A 124 3.12 4.26 -6.25
N TRP A 125 1.94 4.81 -6.47
CA TRP A 125 1.18 4.65 -7.72
C TRP A 125 1.98 5.13 -8.93
N THR A 126 2.58 6.33 -8.86
CA THR A 126 3.45 6.85 -9.92
C THR A 126 4.52 5.84 -10.29
N ARG A 127 5.20 5.24 -9.31
CA ARG A 127 6.31 4.33 -9.59
C ARG A 127 5.86 3.01 -10.20
N VAL A 128 4.79 2.43 -9.67
CA VAL A 128 4.23 1.17 -10.20
C VAL A 128 3.80 1.37 -11.66
N LEU A 129 3.07 2.46 -11.95
CA LEU A 129 2.60 2.77 -13.29
C LEU A 129 3.77 3.02 -14.25
N LEU A 130 4.76 3.83 -13.87
CA LEU A 130 5.94 4.08 -14.70
C LEU A 130 6.73 2.81 -15.01
N TYR A 131 6.87 1.91 -14.04
CA TYR A 131 7.58 0.65 -14.23
C TYR A 131 6.86 -0.26 -15.24
N ILE A 132 5.53 -0.38 -15.14
CA ILE A 132 4.74 -1.16 -16.09
C ILE A 132 4.82 -0.54 -17.49
N LEU A 133 4.59 0.77 -17.60
CA LEU A 133 4.61 1.46 -18.89
C LEU A 133 5.98 1.41 -19.58
N LYS A 134 7.07 1.38 -18.82
CA LYS A 134 8.43 1.23 -19.37
C LYS A 134 8.70 -0.19 -19.89
N LYS A 135 8.10 -1.21 -19.28
CA LYS A 135 8.30 -2.62 -19.68
C LYS A 135 7.31 -3.09 -20.74
N HIS A 136 6.10 -2.53 -20.75
CA HIS A 136 5.05 -2.92 -21.66
C HIS A 136 5.37 -2.46 -23.09
N LYS A 137 5.19 -3.35 -24.07
CA LYS A 137 5.33 -3.02 -25.48
C LYS A 137 3.93 -2.91 -26.10
N GLY A 138 3.62 -1.75 -26.66
CA GLY A 138 2.32 -1.48 -27.29
C GLY A 138 1.31 -0.80 -26.37
N ASN A 139 0.08 -0.69 -26.85
CA ASN A 139 -1.00 0.01 -26.15
C ASN A 139 -1.46 -0.78 -24.93
N ILE A 140 -1.75 -0.06 -23.85
CA ILE A 140 -2.32 -0.62 -22.62
C ILE A 140 -3.47 0.27 -22.16
N SER A 141 -4.55 -0.36 -21.72
CA SER A 141 -5.75 0.31 -21.22
C SER A 141 -5.67 0.55 -19.71
N ILE A 142 -6.49 1.48 -19.21
CA ILE A 142 -6.64 1.74 -17.77
C ILE A 142 -7.13 0.48 -17.04
N LYS A 143 -8.02 -0.29 -17.66
CA LYS A 143 -8.54 -1.55 -17.10
C LYS A 143 -7.44 -2.60 -16.95
N GLU A 144 -6.58 -2.74 -17.94
CA GLU A 144 -5.42 -3.66 -17.86
C GLU A 144 -4.44 -3.23 -16.76
N LEU A 145 -4.11 -1.94 -16.66
CA LEU A 145 -3.28 -1.43 -15.56
C LEU A 145 -3.91 -1.71 -14.19
N SER A 146 -5.23 -1.50 -14.07
CA SER A 146 -5.97 -1.77 -12.83
C SER A 146 -5.89 -3.24 -12.43
N ASN A 147 -6.14 -4.15 -13.38
CA ASN A 147 -6.04 -5.59 -13.15
C ASN A 147 -4.61 -6.05 -12.79
N MET A 148 -3.59 -5.47 -13.43
CA MET A 148 -2.18 -5.83 -13.16
C MET A 148 -1.69 -5.35 -11.79
N THR A 149 -2.25 -4.25 -11.28
CA THR A 149 -1.73 -3.56 -10.10
C THR A 149 -2.63 -3.66 -8.86
N ALA A 150 -3.87 -4.10 -9.04
CA ALA A 150 -4.95 -4.00 -8.06
C ALA A 150 -5.31 -2.56 -7.63
N ILE A 151 -4.82 -1.54 -8.35
CA ILE A 151 -5.17 -0.14 -8.11
C ILE A 151 -6.49 0.18 -8.82
N LYS A 152 -7.44 0.83 -8.13
CA LYS A 152 -8.70 1.29 -8.75
C LYS A 152 -8.42 2.20 -9.95
N ALA A 153 -9.22 2.04 -11.01
CA ALA A 153 -9.09 2.84 -12.25
C ALA A 153 -9.14 4.36 -11.99
N GLU A 154 -9.93 4.79 -11.01
CA GLU A 154 -10.01 6.19 -10.57
C GLU A 154 -8.64 6.71 -10.10
N ASP A 155 -7.93 5.97 -9.25
CA ASP A 155 -6.62 6.39 -8.75
C ASP A 155 -5.56 6.42 -9.87
N ILE A 156 -5.66 5.52 -10.85
CA ILE A 156 -4.84 5.54 -12.06
C ILE A 156 -5.12 6.79 -12.89
N LEU A 157 -6.40 7.09 -13.13
CA LEU A 157 -6.86 8.28 -13.87
C LEU A 157 -6.50 9.59 -13.16
N ASN A 158 -6.42 9.58 -11.82
CA ASN A 158 -5.96 10.72 -11.03
C ASN A 158 -4.42 10.86 -11.04
N THR A 159 -3.68 9.78 -11.30
CA THR A 159 -2.21 9.77 -11.27
C THR A 159 -1.60 10.13 -12.62
N LEU A 160 -2.03 9.47 -13.71
CA LEU A 160 -1.42 9.62 -15.04
C LEU A 160 -1.42 11.06 -15.61
N PRO A 161 -2.44 11.92 -15.39
CA PRO A 161 -2.43 13.30 -15.88
C PRO A 161 -1.26 14.11 -15.33
N SER A 162 -0.96 13.97 -14.03
CA SER A 162 0.17 14.65 -13.39
C SER A 162 1.54 14.22 -13.91
N LEU A 163 1.59 13.10 -14.64
CA LEU A 163 2.81 12.57 -15.26
C LEU A 163 2.93 12.94 -16.74
N GLU A 164 1.92 13.60 -17.32
CA GLU A 164 1.79 13.89 -18.75
C GLU A 164 1.72 12.62 -19.62
N LEU A 165 1.25 11.50 -19.04
CA LEU A 165 1.24 10.18 -19.70
C LEU A 165 -0.14 9.78 -20.24
N ILE A 166 -1.12 10.67 -20.23
CA ILE A 166 -2.48 10.40 -20.70
C ILE A 166 -3.03 11.59 -21.46
N GLN A 167 -3.78 11.30 -22.53
CA GLN A 167 -4.44 12.31 -23.34
C GLN A 167 -5.89 11.90 -23.60
N TYR A 168 -6.78 12.89 -23.69
CA TYR A 168 -8.16 12.64 -24.09
C TYR A 168 -8.30 12.86 -25.60
N ARG A 169 -8.60 11.80 -26.35
CA ARG A 169 -8.73 11.82 -27.82
C ARG A 169 -10.02 11.12 -28.22
N LYS A 170 -10.85 11.79 -29.03
CA LYS A 170 -12.13 11.25 -29.57
C LYS A 170 -13.03 10.61 -28.52
N GLY A 171 -13.17 11.24 -27.35
CA GLY A 171 -14.02 10.72 -26.28
C GLY A 171 -13.38 9.66 -25.38
N GLN A 172 -12.11 9.29 -25.62
CA GLN A 172 -11.43 8.22 -24.90
C GLN A 172 -10.10 8.69 -24.29
N HIS A 173 -9.76 8.15 -23.13
CA HIS A 173 -8.43 8.30 -22.54
C HIS A 173 -7.44 7.34 -23.21
N VAL A 174 -6.36 7.90 -23.76
CA VAL A 174 -5.28 7.16 -24.40
C VAL A 174 -3.99 7.39 -23.61
N ILE A 175 -3.33 6.30 -23.23
CA ILE A 175 -2.04 6.36 -22.53
C ILE A 175 -0.94 6.62 -23.54
N CYS A 176 -0.11 7.63 -23.27
CA CYS A 176 1.00 8.06 -24.11
C CYS A 176 2.32 7.85 -23.36
N ALA A 177 2.90 6.66 -23.52
CA ALA A 177 4.11 6.23 -22.85
C ALA A 177 5.38 6.56 -23.65
N ASP A 178 5.61 7.85 -23.97
CA ASP A 178 6.85 8.26 -24.65
C ASP A 178 8.08 7.90 -23.78
N PRO A 179 9.08 7.17 -24.31
CA PRO A 179 10.23 6.73 -23.53
C PRO A 179 11.00 7.85 -22.85
N LYS A 180 11.13 9.03 -23.48
CA LYS A 180 11.83 10.19 -22.91
C LYS A 180 11.07 10.76 -21.72
N VAL A 181 9.75 10.82 -21.82
CA VAL A 181 8.88 11.28 -20.72
C VAL A 181 8.96 10.29 -19.56
N LEU A 182 8.86 8.98 -19.84
CA LEU A 182 8.98 7.93 -18.82
C LEU A 182 10.32 8.00 -18.07
N ASP A 183 11.43 8.15 -18.79
CA ASP A 183 12.76 8.23 -18.17
C ASP A 183 12.92 9.49 -17.31
N ARG A 184 12.36 10.62 -17.75
CA ARG A 184 12.33 11.86 -16.96
C ARG A 184 11.53 11.67 -15.67
N GLN A 185 10.33 11.09 -15.77
CA GLN A 185 9.46 10.86 -14.61
C GLN A 185 10.05 9.84 -13.63
N LEU A 186 10.70 8.78 -14.12
CA LEU A 186 11.37 7.79 -13.27
C LEU A 186 12.53 8.39 -12.47
N LYS A 187 13.31 9.29 -13.09
CA LYS A 187 14.36 10.04 -12.39
C LYS A 187 13.77 10.94 -11.31
N ALA A 188 12.67 11.65 -11.61
CA ALA A 188 11.99 12.52 -10.66
C ALA A 188 11.36 11.74 -9.48
N ALA A 189 10.86 10.52 -9.72
CA ALA A 189 10.23 9.68 -8.70
C ALA A 189 11.21 9.10 -7.66
N GLY A 190 12.53 9.24 -7.85
CA GLY A 190 13.56 8.84 -6.89
C GLY A 190 13.70 7.33 -6.72
N CYS A 191 14.04 6.87 -5.50
CA CYS A 191 14.20 5.45 -5.18
C CYS A 191 12.85 4.77 -4.86
N GLY A 192 12.73 3.48 -5.22
CA GLY A 192 11.54 2.67 -4.99
C GLY A 192 11.29 2.28 -3.54
N GLY A 193 12.31 2.39 -2.68
CA GLY A 193 12.26 1.91 -1.32
C GLY A 193 12.46 0.39 -1.26
N LEU A 194 11.97 -0.22 -0.19
CA LEU A 194 12.06 -1.65 0.04
C LEU A 194 11.08 -2.40 -0.87
N GLU A 195 11.52 -3.51 -1.45
CA GLU A 195 10.70 -4.35 -2.31
C GLU A 195 10.00 -5.45 -1.52
N VAL A 196 8.75 -5.75 -1.89
CA VAL A 196 8.01 -6.88 -1.35
C VAL A 196 8.29 -8.12 -2.20
N TYR A 197 8.95 -9.11 -1.60
CA TYR A 197 9.22 -10.38 -2.27
C TYR A 197 8.01 -11.30 -2.16
N VAL A 198 7.18 -11.34 -3.20
CA VAL A 198 5.93 -12.14 -3.24
C VAL A 198 6.18 -13.63 -2.97
N SER A 199 7.35 -14.16 -3.37
CA SER A 199 7.76 -15.54 -3.08
C SER A 199 7.92 -15.85 -1.60
N LYS A 200 8.16 -14.85 -0.76
CA LYS A 200 8.26 -14.97 0.70
C LYS A 200 6.94 -14.69 1.42
N LEU A 201 5.90 -14.24 0.70
CA LEU A 201 4.58 -14.00 1.27
C LEU A 201 3.84 -15.33 1.41
N ILE A 202 3.98 -16.01 2.54
CA ILE A 202 3.26 -17.24 2.86
C ILE A 202 2.06 -16.87 3.75
N ARG A 203 0.85 -17.10 3.25
CA ARG A 203 -0.40 -16.78 3.95
C ARG A 203 -1.48 -17.79 3.59
N THR A 204 -2.24 -18.21 4.58
CA THR A 204 -3.51 -18.96 4.42
C THR A 204 -4.67 -17.96 4.43
N PRO A 205 -5.74 -18.16 3.62
CA PRO A 205 -6.93 -17.31 3.70
C PRO A 205 -7.45 -17.22 5.14
N TYR A 206 -7.90 -16.03 5.54
CA TYR A 206 -8.44 -15.81 6.88
C TYR A 206 -9.68 -16.69 7.09
N ASN A 207 -9.70 -17.44 8.20
CA ASN A 207 -10.80 -18.32 8.58
C ASN A 207 -11.46 -17.80 9.87
N GLU A 208 -12.72 -17.40 9.76
CA GLU A 208 -13.48 -16.78 10.86
C GLU A 208 -13.90 -17.77 11.95
N GLN A 209 -13.83 -19.08 11.67
CA GLN A 209 -14.34 -20.13 12.54
C GLN A 209 -13.33 -20.62 13.59
N GLY A 210 -12.12 -20.05 13.63
CA GLY A 210 -11.06 -20.48 14.56
C GLY A 210 -10.53 -19.37 15.44
#